data_AF-A0A5P6NBC6-F1
#
_entry.id   AF-A0A5P6NBC6-F1
#
_cell.length_a   1.000
_cell.length_b   1.000
_cell.length_c   1.000
_cell.angle_alpha   90.00
_cell.angle_beta   90.00
_cell.angle_gamma   90.00
#
_symmetry.space_group_name_H-M   'P 1'
#
loop_
_entity.id
_entity.type
_entity.pdbx_description
1 polymer ?
#
loop_
_entity_poly.entity_id
_entity_poly.type
_entity_poly.pdbx_seq_one_letter_code
_entity_poly.pdbx_strand_id
1 'polypeptide(L)' 'MKTQWGLGKPFECGGCEAQLVIPKNFGIGLGAFLIFWLLKDRTNSPIETAVLIVGLVALVLALSRIFLIPKKV' A
#
# COMPACT_ATOMS: atom_id res chain seq x y z
N MET A 1 0.63 17.51 13.08
CA MET A 1 0.33 16.59 11.96
C MET A 1 1.45 15.55 11.88
N LYS A 2 1.21 14.29 12.25
CA LYS A 2 2.22 13.21 12.18
C LYS A 2 2.12 12.52 10.82
N THR A 3 2.69 13.13 9.81
CA THR A 3 2.73 12.60 8.45
C THR A 3 3.91 11.62 8.32
N GLN A 4 3.62 10.33 8.18
CA GLN A 4 4.55 9.22 7.82
C GLN A 4 5.79 9.02 8.71
N TRP A 5 5.66 8.32 9.84
CA TRP A 5 6.79 8.02 10.74
C TRP A 5 6.88 6.52 11.07
N GLY A 6 7.48 5.70 10.19
CA GLY A 6 7.81 4.32 10.59
C GLY A 6 7.98 3.24 9.52
N LEU A 7 8.19 3.56 8.25
CA LEU A 7 8.54 2.53 7.25
C LEU A 7 9.85 1.82 7.66
N GLY A 8 9.77 0.51 7.95
CA GLY A 8 10.87 -0.32 8.45
C GLY A 8 11.08 -0.35 9.97
N LYS A 9 10.35 0.47 10.75
CA LYS A 9 10.40 0.39 12.22
C LYS A 9 9.28 -0.52 12.73
N PRO A 10 9.55 -1.38 13.72
CA PRO A 10 8.50 -2.16 14.37
C PRO A 10 7.50 -1.23 15.05
N PHE A 11 6.20 -1.56 14.95
CA PHE A 11 5.13 -0.94 15.71
C PHE A 11 4.29 -2.02 16.40
N GLU A 12 3.66 -1.66 17.51
CA GLU A 12 2.83 -2.58 18.28
C GLU A 12 1.56 -2.95 17.52
N CYS A 13 1.26 -4.24 17.46
CA CYS A 13 -0.02 -4.70 16.97
C CYS A 13 -1.09 -4.36 18.02
N GLY A 14 -2.18 -3.69 17.62
CA GLY A 14 -3.27 -3.24 18.50
C GLY A 14 -4.16 -4.33 19.09
N GLY A 15 -3.58 -5.49 19.42
CA GLY A 15 -4.24 -6.67 19.95
C GLY A 15 -3.34 -7.90 20.06
N CYS A 16 -2.04 -7.80 19.78
CA CYS A 16 -1.09 -8.90 19.88
C CYS A 16 0.26 -8.39 20.41
N GLU A 17 0.93 -9.16 21.28
CA GLU A 17 2.30 -8.86 21.78
C GLU A 17 3.38 -8.94 20.67
N ALA A 18 2.99 -9.12 19.41
CA ALA A 18 3.89 -9.20 18.27
C ALA A 18 4.20 -7.81 17.70
N GLN A 19 5.49 -7.57 17.44
CA GLN A 19 5.93 -6.37 16.72
C GLN A 19 5.74 -6.57 15.22
N LEU A 20 4.99 -5.68 14.57
CA LEU A 20 4.77 -5.69 13.13
C LEU A 20 5.77 -4.75 12.45
N VAL A 21 6.39 -5.20 11.36
CA VAL A 21 7.25 -4.35 10.53
C VAL A 21 6.63 -4.25 9.15
N ILE A 22 6.42 -3.02 8.67
CA ILE A 22 6.12 -2.79 7.25
C ILE A 22 7.48 -2.79 6.52
N PRO A 23 7.79 -3.81 5.71
CA PRO A 23 9.00 -3.77 4.88
C PRO A 23 8.91 -2.57 3.94
N LYS A 24 10.06 -1.91 3.68
CA LYS A 24 10.16 -0.85 2.67
C LYS A 24 10.04 -1.45 1.25
N ASN A 25 8.88 -2.00 0.91
CA ASN A 25 8.57 -2.46 -0.43
C ASN A 25 8.12 -1.27 -1.29
N PHE A 26 9.08 -0.41 -1.62
CA PHE A 26 8.88 0.72 -2.54
C PHE A 26 8.35 0.25 -3.91
N GLY A 27 8.65 -0.99 -4.29
CA GLY A 27 8.19 -1.61 -5.54
C GLY A 27 6.67 -1.75 -5.68
N ILE A 28 5.92 -1.88 -4.57
CA ILE A 28 4.46 -1.98 -4.64
C ILE A 28 3.85 -0.63 -5.03
N GLY A 29 4.32 0.45 -4.39
CA GLY A 29 3.89 1.81 -4.73
C GLY A 29 4.32 2.23 -6.13
N LEU A 30 5.57 1.94 -6.51
CA LEU A 30 6.10 2.22 -7.84
C LEU A 30 5.33 1.43 -8.93
N GLY A 31 5.05 0.16 -8.68
CA GLY A 31 4.28 -0.69 -9.59
C GLY A 31 2.86 -0.17 -9.79
N ALA A 32 2.16 0.19 -8.71
CA ALA A 32 0.83 0.77 -8.80
C ALA A 32 0.80 2.10 -9.58
N PHE A 33 1.84 2.94 -9.42
CA PHE A 33 1.98 4.18 -10.17
C PHE A 33 2.19 3.92 -11.67
N LEU A 34 3.03 2.97 -12.04
CA LEU A 34 3.25 2.59 -13.44
C LEU A 34 1.97 2.03 -14.08
N ILE A 35 1.22 1.19 -13.35
CA ILE A 35 -0.06 0.63 -13.81
C ILE A 35 -1.08 1.75 -14.04
N PHE A 36 -1.18 2.71 -13.10
CA PHE A 36 -2.02 3.88 -13.29
C PHE A 36 -1.63 4.65 -14.55
N TRP A 37 -0.34 4.94 -14.74
CA TRP A 37 0.14 5.69 -15.90
C TRP A 37 -0.17 5.00 -17.23
N LEU A 38 -0.10 3.67 -17.26
CA LEU A 38 -0.35 2.87 -18.46
C LEU A 38 -1.85 2.80 -18.81
N LEU A 39 -2.72 2.90 -17.81
CA LEU A 39 -4.17 2.76 -17.94
C LEU A 39 -4.94 4.10 -17.94
N LYS A 40 -4.36 5.20 -17.44
CA LYS A 40 -5.04 6.50 -17.32
C LYS A 40 -5.54 7.07 -18.64
N ASP A 41 -4.83 6.79 -19.73
CA ASP A 41 -5.18 7.31 -21.06
C ASP A 41 -6.20 6.41 -21.77
N ARG A 42 -6.58 5.27 -21.15
CA ARG A 42 -7.63 4.38 -21.65
C ARG A 42 -9.00 4.62 -21.01
N THR A 43 -9.07 5.44 -19.96
CA THR A 43 -10.34 5.80 -19.33
C THR A 43 -10.95 6.98 -20.06
N ASN A 44 -12.21 6.85 -20.46
CA ASN A 44 -12.92 7.86 -21.26
C ASN A 44 -13.77 8.79 -20.40
N SER A 45 -13.92 8.48 -19.10
CA SER A 45 -14.70 9.29 -18.17
C SER A 45 -13.99 9.50 -16.83
N PRO A 46 -14.30 10.60 -16.11
CA PRO A 46 -13.78 10.84 -14.77
C PRO A 46 -14.15 9.74 -13.77
N ILE A 47 -15.30 9.08 -13.98
CA ILE A 47 -15.80 8.00 -13.12
C ILE A 47 -14.91 6.76 -13.29
N GLU A 48 -14.58 6.38 -14.52
CA GLU A 48 -13.67 5.26 -14.80
C GLU A 48 -12.28 5.51 -14.18
N THR A 49 -11.78 6.74 -14.26
CA THR A 49 -10.51 7.12 -13.63
C THR A 49 -10.57 7.00 -12.10
N ALA A 50 -11.68 7.42 -11.48
CA ALA A 50 -11.87 7.27 -10.03
C ALA A 50 -11.91 5.78 -9.62
N VAL A 51 -12.62 4.95 -10.39
CA VAL A 51 -12.68 3.49 -10.16
C VAL A 51 -11.30 2.85 -10.30
N LEU A 52 -10.52 3.25 -11.31
CA LEU A 52 -9.14 2.77 -11.51
C LEU A 52 -8.25 3.10 -10.31
N ILE A 53 -8.32 4.34 -9.80
CA ILE A 53 -7.55 4.77 -8.62
C ILE A 53 -7.97 3.99 -7.38
N VAL A 54 -9.27 3.86 -7.12
CA VAL A 54 -9.79 3.12 -5.97
C VAL A 54 -9.36 1.65 -6.02
N GLY A 55 -9.44 1.02 -7.19
CA GLY A 55 -8.98 -0.36 -7.41
C GLY A 55 -7.49 -0.54 -7.14
N LEU A 56 -6.65 0.39 -7.61
CA LEU A 56 -5.22 0.38 -7.34
C LEU A 56 -4.88 0.56 -5.86
N VAL A 57 -5.58 1.47 -5.17
CA VAL A 57 -5.40 1.67 -3.72
C VAL A 57 -5.77 0.40 -2.96
N ALA A 58 -6.90 -0.23 -3.29
CA ALA A 58 -7.32 -1.48 -2.68
C ALA A 58 -6.29 -2.61 -2.90
N LEU A 59 -5.74 -2.72 -4.12
CA LEU A 59 -4.70 -3.69 -4.44
C LEU A 59 -3.42 -3.45 -3.63
N VAL A 60 -2.96 -2.20 -3.54
CA VAL A 60 -1.77 -1.84 -2.74
C VAL A 60 -1.97 -2.19 -1.27
N LEU A 61 -3.15 -1.91 -0.71
CA LEU A 61 -3.48 -2.26 0.67
C LEU A 61 -3.50 -3.77 0.88
N ALA A 62 -4.10 -4.54 -0.03
CA ALA A 62 -4.12 -6.00 0.03
C ALA A 62 -2.71 -6.59 -0.01
N LEU A 63 -1.88 -6.14 -0.96
CA LEU A 63 -0.48 -6.57 -1.05
C LEU A 63 0.29 -6.18 0.21
N SER A 64 0.13 -4.95 0.70
CA SER A 64 0.78 -4.49 1.93
C SER A 64 0.39 -5.34 3.15
N ARG A 65 -0.87 -5.80 3.22
CA ARG A 65 -1.36 -6.73 4.25
C ARG A 65 -0.74 -8.12 4.16
N ILE A 66 -0.52 -8.63 2.96
CA ILE A 66 0.14 -9.93 2.74
C ILE A 66 1.63 -9.86 3.08
N PHE A 67 2.30 -8.76 2.72
CA PHE A 67 3.73 -8.55 2.99
C PHE A 67 4.02 -7.97 4.38
N LEU A 68 3.01 -7.76 5.22
CA LEU A 68 3.18 -7.41 6.63
C LEU A 68 3.68 -8.65 7.37
N ILE A 69 4.97 -8.63 7.73
CA ILE A 69 5.61 -9.75 8.41
C ILE A 69 5.61 -9.48 9.92
N PRO A 70 5.10 -10.39 10.76
CA PRO A 70 5.29 -10.32 12.20
C PRO A 70 6.76 -10.61 12.51
N LYS A 71 7.44 -9.68 13.19
CA LYS A 71 8.71 -9.96 13.83
C LYS A 71 8.43 -10.66 15.15
N LYS A 72 8.86 -11.91 15.27
CA LYS A 72 9.10 -12.52 16.58
C LYS A 72 10.38 -11.89 17.14
N VAL A 73 10.26 -11.27 18.30
CA VAL A 73 11.41 -10.80 19.11
C VAL A 73 12.04 -12.03 19.75
#